data_AF-A0A9X2VS98-F1
#
_entry.id   AF-A0A9X2VS98-F1
#
_cell.length_a   1.000
_cell.length_b   1.000
_cell.length_c   1.000
_cell.angle_alpha   90.00
_cell.angle_beta   90.00
_cell.angle_gamma   90.00
#
_symmetry.space_group_name_H-M   'P 1'
#
loop_
_entity.id
_entity.type
_entity.pdbx_description
1 polymer ?
#
loop_
_entity_poly.entity_id
_entity_poly.type
_entity_poly.pdbx_seq_one_letter_code
_entity_poly.pdbx_strand_id
1 'polypeptide(L)'
;MFVPPSTPDLHRTANRKEETALLRRQAIYLIGFDERPETIAWLMDEQRRAVRAVGRADDVPSWLAVRSSAVALAPTGNREPLAAFVSTGLADDGFMAPDRLTTWEGAHLFEHLLASLRPTSDHIELNVHTLWSLVLARPRLLDSRPALRALASEKLGEVDRGDLPARTRQELASVGYAIRLAER
;
A
#
# COMPACT_ATOMS: atom_id res chain seq x y z
N MET A 1 -20.58 -21.92 33.04
CA MET A 1 -21.65 -21.16 32.38
C MET A 1 -20.99 -20.11 31.51
N PHE A 2 -20.82 -20.37 30.21
CA PHE A 2 -20.21 -19.41 29.27
C PHE A 2 -21.33 -18.51 28.76
N VAL A 3 -21.36 -17.25 29.20
CA VAL A 3 -22.31 -16.25 28.68
C VAL A 3 -21.69 -15.69 27.40
N PRO A 4 -22.26 -15.93 26.21
CA PRO A 4 -21.72 -15.35 24.98
C PRO A 4 -21.83 -13.82 25.05
N PRO A 5 -20.80 -13.08 24.60
CA PRO A 5 -20.85 -11.62 24.58
C PRO A 5 -21.98 -11.14 23.67
N SER A 6 -22.78 -10.19 24.15
CA SER A 6 -23.86 -9.60 23.38
C SER A 6 -23.31 -8.93 22.11
N THR A 7 -24.03 -9.07 21.00
CA THR A 7 -23.69 -8.52 19.67
C THR A 7 -23.11 -7.09 19.67
N PRO A 8 -23.64 -6.09 20.43
CA PRO A 8 -23.06 -4.74 20.47
C PRO A 8 -21.61 -4.66 20.98
N ASP A 9 -21.15 -5.55 21.87
CA ASP A 9 -19.77 -5.52 22.36
C ASP A 9 -18.78 -6.10 21.33
N LEU A 10 -19.22 -7.02 20.48
CA LEU A 10 -18.43 -7.52 19.35
C LEU A 10 -18.19 -6.41 18.32
N HIS A 11 -19.22 -5.62 17.97
CA HIS A 11 -19.05 -4.47 17.08
C HIS A 11 -18.16 -3.38 17.69
N ARG A 12 -18.30 -3.08 18.99
CA ARG A 12 -17.46 -2.08 19.68
C ARG A 12 -15.99 -2.51 19.78
N THR A 13 -15.72 -3.80 20.00
CA THR A 13 -14.35 -4.33 20.07
C THR A 13 -13.72 -4.49 18.69
N ALA A 14 -14.49 -4.84 17.65
CA ALA A 14 -14.04 -4.83 16.26
C ALA A 14 -13.65 -3.41 15.81
N ASN A 15 -14.54 -2.43 15.99
CA ASN A 15 -14.31 -1.05 15.59
C ASN A 15 -13.07 -0.44 16.29
N ARG A 16 -12.89 -0.67 17.60
CA ARG A 16 -11.66 -0.26 18.31
C ARG A 16 -10.38 -0.92 17.76
N LYS A 17 -10.45 -2.17 17.31
CA LYS A 17 -9.30 -2.84 16.65
C LYS A 17 -9.01 -2.21 15.28
N GLU A 18 -10.05 -1.91 14.51
CA GLU A 18 -9.94 -1.21 13.21
C GLU A 18 -9.38 0.20 13.35
N GLU A 19 -9.84 0.97 14.36
CA GLU A 19 -9.32 2.28 14.72
C GLU A 19 -7.85 2.21 15.17
N THR A 20 -7.49 1.22 16.00
CA THR A 20 -6.09 1.02 16.42
C THR A 20 -5.21 0.61 15.23
N ALA A 21 -5.72 -0.21 14.30
CA ALA A 21 -5.01 -0.56 13.07
C ALA A 21 -4.92 0.63 12.09
N LEU A 22 -5.92 1.52 12.04
CA LEU A 22 -5.89 2.79 11.32
C LEU A 22 -4.84 3.73 11.90
N LEU A 23 -4.83 3.95 13.22
CA LEU A 23 -3.81 4.80 13.85
C LEU A 23 -2.41 4.21 13.68
N ARG A 24 -2.24 2.88 13.75
CA ARG A 24 -0.97 2.22 13.46
C ARG A 24 -0.55 2.36 11.99
N ARG A 25 -1.47 2.22 11.03
CA ARG A 25 -1.16 2.37 9.59
C ARG A 25 -0.82 3.82 9.23
N GLN A 26 -1.52 4.80 9.82
CA GLN A 26 -1.19 6.21 9.70
C GLN A 26 0.15 6.53 10.36
N ALA A 27 0.44 6.00 11.54
CA ALA A 27 1.74 6.19 12.19
C ALA A 27 2.89 5.60 11.34
N ILE A 28 2.76 4.37 10.83
CA ILE A 28 3.80 3.77 9.96
C ILE A 28 3.96 4.55 8.65
N TYR A 29 2.87 5.03 8.05
CA TYR A 29 2.90 5.93 6.89
C TYR A 29 3.66 7.24 7.19
N LEU A 30 3.29 7.93 8.27
CA LEU A 30 3.93 9.17 8.71
C LEU A 30 5.40 8.99 9.13
N ILE A 31 5.78 7.80 9.60
CA ILE A 31 7.14 7.44 10.01
C ILE A 31 7.97 6.95 8.81
N GLY A 32 7.36 6.37 7.77
CA GLY A 32 8.00 6.02 6.50
C GLY A 32 8.53 7.21 5.68
N PHE A 33 8.30 8.41 6.21
CA PHE A 33 8.73 9.70 5.68
C PHE A 33 9.94 10.30 6.39
N ASP A 34 10.38 9.70 7.48
CA ASP A 34 11.52 10.13 8.30
C ASP A 34 12.75 9.30 7.93
N GLU A 35 13.70 9.96 7.26
CA GLU A 35 14.90 9.34 6.67
C GLU A 35 16.00 9.05 7.70
N ARG A 36 15.76 9.32 8.99
CA ARG A 36 16.76 9.08 10.05
C ARG A 36 17.11 7.58 10.17
N PRO A 37 18.39 7.20 10.30
CA PRO A 37 18.82 5.81 10.38
C PRO A 37 18.13 4.99 11.47
N GLU A 38 17.81 5.61 12.61
CA GLU A 38 17.12 4.98 13.74
C GLU A 38 15.68 4.60 13.37
N THR A 39 15.00 5.47 12.63
CA THR A 39 13.64 5.25 12.13
C THR A 39 13.62 4.14 11.07
N ILE A 40 14.58 4.15 10.15
CA ILE A 40 14.74 3.09 9.15
C ILE A 40 15.01 1.73 9.82
N ALA A 41 15.89 1.68 10.83
CA ALA A 41 16.16 0.46 11.60
C ALA A 41 14.90 -0.06 12.32
N TRP A 42 14.13 0.84 12.94
CA TRP A 42 12.86 0.49 13.57
C TRP A 42 11.82 -0.04 12.57
N LEU A 43 11.71 0.57 11.38
CA LEU A 43 10.84 0.11 10.29
C LEU A 43 11.23 -1.29 9.79
N MET A 44 12.53 -1.59 9.70
CA MET A 44 13.00 -2.95 9.37
C MET A 44 12.60 -3.97 10.44
N ASP A 45 12.71 -3.62 11.72
CA ASP A 45 12.26 -4.51 12.80
C ASP A 45 10.74 -4.66 12.85
N GLU A 46 9.98 -3.62 12.53
CA GLU A 46 8.53 -3.69 12.39
C GLU A 46 8.11 -4.57 11.21
N GLN A 47 8.75 -4.44 10.04
CA GLN A 47 8.55 -5.33 8.89
C GLN A 47 8.79 -6.80 9.28
N ARG A 48 9.90 -7.09 9.98
CA ARG A 48 10.21 -8.44 10.48
C ARG A 48 9.18 -8.93 11.50
N ARG A 49 8.63 -8.06 12.36
CA ARG A 49 7.55 -8.41 13.31
C ARG A 49 6.25 -8.71 12.57
N ALA A 50 5.84 -7.88 11.63
CA ALA A 50 4.60 -8.01 10.89
C ALA A 50 4.59 -9.29 10.02
N VAL A 51 5.68 -9.59 9.30
CA VAL A 51 5.80 -10.84 8.52
C VAL A 51 5.69 -12.09 9.40
N ARG A 52 6.25 -12.07 10.62
CA ARG A 52 6.10 -13.15 11.59
C ARG A 52 4.71 -13.23 12.24
N ALA A 53 3.95 -12.13 12.24
CA ALA A 53 2.58 -12.10 12.76
C ALA A 53 1.60 -12.71 11.76
N VAL A 54 1.72 -12.35 10.47
CA VAL A 54 0.98 -12.94 9.35
C VAL A 54 1.13 -14.45 9.33
N GLY A 55 2.36 -14.99 9.39
CA GLY A 55 2.59 -16.44 9.45
C GLY A 55 2.13 -17.17 10.72
N ARG A 56 1.35 -16.49 11.58
CA ARG A 56 0.70 -17.03 12.80
C ARG A 56 -0.79 -16.70 12.88
N ALA A 57 -1.29 -15.78 12.06
CA ALA A 57 -2.65 -15.27 12.11
C ALA A 57 -3.02 -14.71 10.72
N ASP A 58 -3.98 -15.36 10.07
CA ASP A 58 -4.50 -15.00 8.75
C ASP A 58 -5.46 -13.79 8.87
N ASP A 59 -4.99 -12.66 9.43
CA ASP A 59 -5.78 -11.45 9.63
C ASP A 59 -5.32 -10.23 8.81
N VAL A 60 -6.33 -9.52 8.28
CA VAL A 60 -6.15 -8.32 7.43
C VAL A 60 -5.35 -7.21 8.13
N PRO A 61 -5.51 -6.93 9.45
CA PRO A 61 -4.67 -5.97 10.15
C PRO A 61 -3.17 -6.29 10.12
N SER A 62 -2.80 -7.57 10.25
CA SER A 62 -1.39 -8.01 10.17
C SER A 62 -0.82 -7.84 8.77
N TRP A 63 -1.59 -8.18 7.73
CA TRP A 63 -1.23 -7.93 6.33
C TRP A 63 -1.09 -6.43 6.00
N LEU A 64 -1.97 -5.58 6.54
CA LEU A 64 -1.86 -4.12 6.38
C LEU A 64 -0.62 -3.56 7.08
N ALA A 65 -0.19 -4.12 8.21
CA ALA A 65 1.07 -3.74 8.84
C ALA A 65 2.27 -4.08 7.94
N VAL A 66 2.31 -5.29 7.36
CA VAL A 66 3.33 -5.68 6.35
C VAL A 66 3.32 -4.73 5.16
N ARG A 67 2.13 -4.39 4.61
CA ARG A 67 2.00 -3.43 3.50
C ARG A 67 2.60 -2.07 3.88
N SER A 68 2.18 -1.49 5.02
CA SER A 68 2.61 -0.16 5.43
C SER A 68 4.12 -0.08 5.68
N SER A 69 4.74 -1.05 6.34
CA SER A 69 6.20 -1.03 6.57
C SER A 69 7.00 -1.37 5.31
N ALA A 70 6.48 -2.23 4.43
CA ALA A 70 7.13 -2.53 3.15
C ALA A 70 7.13 -1.32 2.20
N VAL A 71 6.00 -0.61 2.14
CA VAL A 71 5.86 0.65 1.38
C VAL A 71 6.81 1.72 1.94
N ALA A 72 6.83 1.92 3.26
CA ALA A 72 7.73 2.86 3.93
C ALA A 72 9.24 2.59 3.69
N LEU A 73 9.65 1.34 3.48
CA LEU A 73 11.05 0.98 3.25
C LEU A 73 11.50 1.19 1.80
N ALA A 74 10.62 1.13 0.80
CA ALA A 74 10.99 1.17 -0.61
C ALA A 74 11.70 2.49 -1.05
N PRO A 75 11.33 3.69 -0.56
CA PRO A 75 12.05 4.93 -0.85
C PRO A 75 13.48 4.97 -0.30
N THR A 76 13.74 4.29 0.82
CA THR A 76 15.07 4.24 1.49
C THR A 76 16.13 3.44 0.71
N GLY A 77 15.77 2.91 -0.46
CA GLY A 77 16.58 2.00 -1.26
C GLY A 77 16.32 0.52 -0.98
N ASN A 78 15.79 0.18 0.21
CA ASN A 78 15.41 -1.20 0.53
C ASN A 78 14.04 -1.57 -0.08
N ARG A 79 14.07 -1.96 -1.36
CA ARG A 79 12.88 -2.33 -2.16
C ARG A 79 12.45 -3.78 -1.99
N GLU A 80 13.28 -4.64 -1.40
CA GLU A 80 13.01 -6.07 -1.23
C GLU A 80 11.71 -6.34 -0.43
N PRO A 81 11.42 -5.68 0.71
CA PRO A 81 10.16 -5.83 1.42
C PRO A 81 8.91 -5.57 0.57
N LEU A 82 8.93 -4.53 -0.27
CA LEU A 82 7.81 -4.23 -1.16
C LEU A 82 7.75 -5.19 -2.35
N ALA A 83 8.91 -5.61 -2.85
CA ALA A 83 9.04 -6.62 -3.89
C ALA A 83 8.53 -8.01 -3.45
N ALA A 84 8.59 -8.31 -2.15
CA ALA A 84 8.12 -9.54 -1.50
C ALA A 84 6.70 -9.43 -0.89
N PHE A 85 6.21 -8.23 -0.60
CA PHE A 85 4.78 -7.97 -0.37
C PHE A 85 3.98 -8.05 -1.68
N VAL A 86 4.53 -7.50 -2.77
CA VAL A 86 4.24 -7.99 -4.13
C VAL A 86 4.80 -9.42 -4.26
N SER A 87 4.29 -10.23 -5.19
CA SER A 87 4.62 -11.66 -5.35
C SER A 87 4.23 -12.61 -4.19
N THR A 88 4.12 -12.18 -2.92
CA THR A 88 3.59 -13.02 -1.81
C THR A 88 2.24 -12.54 -1.25
N GLY A 89 2.13 -11.25 -0.91
CA GLY A 89 1.08 -10.75 -0.01
C GLY A 89 -0.25 -10.34 -0.61
N LEU A 90 -0.42 -10.44 -1.93
CA LEU A 90 -1.74 -10.38 -2.59
C LEU A 90 -1.95 -11.60 -3.50
N ALA A 91 -1.22 -12.70 -3.22
CA ALA A 91 -1.40 -13.99 -3.87
C ALA A 91 -2.38 -14.91 -3.13
N ASP A 92 -2.76 -14.56 -1.89
CA ASP A 92 -3.59 -15.39 -0.99
C ASP A 92 -4.92 -14.71 -0.57
N ASP A 93 -5.15 -13.47 -1.01
CA ASP A 93 -6.38 -12.74 -0.69
C ASP A 93 -7.56 -13.23 -1.55
N GLY A 94 -8.34 -14.16 -0.98
CA GLY A 94 -9.66 -14.59 -1.49
C GLY A 94 -10.74 -13.49 -1.58
N PHE A 95 -10.35 -12.21 -1.52
CA PHE A 95 -11.17 -11.04 -1.83
C PHE A 95 -11.02 -10.59 -3.30
N MET A 96 -10.08 -11.17 -4.06
CA MET A 96 -9.95 -11.04 -5.51
C MET A 96 -10.02 -12.45 -6.14
N ALA A 97 -10.68 -12.60 -7.29
CA ALA A 97 -11.05 -13.92 -7.82
C ALA A 97 -9.83 -14.85 -8.08
N PRO A 98 -9.93 -16.16 -7.78
CA PRO A 98 -8.79 -17.08 -7.73
C PRO A 98 -8.20 -17.52 -9.09
N ASP A 99 -8.58 -16.93 -10.24
CA ASP A 99 -8.21 -17.41 -11.57
C ASP A 99 -6.92 -16.82 -12.18
N ARG A 100 -6.18 -15.94 -11.47
CA ARG A 100 -5.04 -15.17 -12.02
C ARG A 100 -3.67 -15.39 -11.33
N LEU A 101 -3.41 -16.58 -10.80
CA LEU A 101 -2.35 -16.80 -9.79
C LEU A 101 -0.93 -17.14 -10.31
N THR A 102 -0.62 -17.08 -11.62
CA THR A 102 0.69 -17.56 -12.15
C THR A 102 1.58 -16.54 -12.87
N THR A 103 1.19 -15.26 -12.96
CA THR A 103 1.91 -14.22 -13.74
C THR A 103 1.93 -12.83 -13.08
N TRP A 104 1.85 -12.75 -11.75
CA TRP A 104 1.58 -11.49 -11.06
C TRP A 104 2.81 -10.55 -10.93
N GLU A 105 2.94 -9.63 -11.89
CA GLU A 105 4.02 -8.61 -11.96
C GLU A 105 3.74 -7.33 -11.14
N GLY A 106 2.68 -7.28 -10.34
CA GLY A 106 2.26 -6.08 -9.58
C GLY A 106 1.36 -5.09 -10.34
N ALA A 107 1.08 -5.34 -11.63
CA ALA A 107 0.22 -4.48 -12.44
C ALA A 107 -1.23 -4.39 -11.91
N HIS A 108 -1.82 -5.51 -11.48
CA HIS A 108 -3.15 -5.51 -10.85
C HIS A 108 -3.20 -4.71 -9.54
N LEU A 109 -2.10 -4.65 -8.76
CA LEU A 109 -2.03 -3.80 -7.57
C LEU A 109 -2.01 -2.32 -7.98
N PHE A 110 -1.25 -1.98 -9.03
CA PHE A 110 -1.23 -0.62 -9.57
C PHE A 110 -2.62 -0.20 -10.09
N GLU A 111 -3.32 -1.08 -10.83
CA GLU A 111 -4.72 -0.88 -11.26
C GLU A 111 -5.69 -0.71 -10.08
N HIS A 112 -5.61 -1.57 -9.07
CA HIS A 112 -6.45 -1.48 -7.87
C HIS A 112 -6.21 -0.16 -7.11
N LEU A 113 -4.95 0.23 -6.95
CA LEU A 113 -4.59 1.49 -6.30
C LEU A 113 -5.10 2.69 -7.11
N LEU A 114 -4.95 2.71 -8.43
CA LEU A 114 -5.54 3.73 -9.31
C LEU A 114 -7.07 3.81 -9.15
N ALA A 115 -7.77 2.68 -9.12
CA ALA A 115 -9.22 2.64 -8.90
C ALA A 115 -9.63 3.13 -7.49
N SER A 116 -8.72 3.02 -6.51
CA SER A 116 -8.90 3.53 -5.15
C SER A 116 -8.54 5.03 -4.98
N LEU A 117 -7.93 5.67 -5.98
CA LEU A 117 -7.67 7.11 -5.98
C LEU A 117 -8.96 7.91 -6.25
N ARG A 118 -9.80 8.03 -5.22
CA ARG A 118 -10.95 8.94 -5.24
C ARG A 118 -10.63 10.18 -4.40
N PRO A 119 -10.91 11.42 -4.88
CA PRO A 119 -10.64 12.67 -4.14
C PRO A 119 -11.24 12.73 -2.73
N THR A 120 -12.32 11.98 -2.48
CA THR A 120 -13.02 11.88 -1.18
C THR A 120 -12.61 10.67 -0.34
N SER A 121 -11.52 9.97 -0.68
CA SER A 121 -11.06 8.81 0.09
C SER A 121 -10.09 9.23 1.20
N ASP A 122 -10.41 8.85 2.43
CA ASP A 122 -9.55 8.97 3.63
C ASP A 122 -8.15 8.32 3.48
N HIS A 123 -7.90 7.58 2.39
CA HIS A 123 -6.68 6.82 2.13
C HIS A 123 -5.99 7.23 0.83
N ILE A 124 -6.40 8.33 0.20
CA ILE A 124 -5.80 8.83 -1.05
C ILE A 124 -4.29 9.03 -0.89
N GLU A 125 -3.87 9.62 0.22
CA GLU A 125 -2.46 9.78 0.64
C GLU A 125 -1.69 8.45 0.65
N LEU A 126 -2.19 7.47 1.41
CA LEU A 126 -1.56 6.14 1.52
C LEU A 126 -1.52 5.42 0.16
N ASN A 127 -2.53 5.59 -0.68
CA ASN A 127 -2.60 4.94 -1.99
C ASN A 127 -1.67 5.61 -3.02
N VAL A 128 -1.54 6.94 -3.03
CA VAL A 128 -0.54 7.67 -3.83
C VAL A 128 0.87 7.27 -3.41
N HIS A 129 1.14 7.22 -2.10
CA HIS A 129 2.44 6.79 -1.58
C HIS A 129 2.75 5.32 -1.89
N THR A 130 1.73 4.44 -1.84
CA THR A 130 1.87 3.03 -2.27
C THR A 130 2.19 2.94 -3.77
N LEU A 131 1.53 3.73 -4.63
CA LEU A 131 1.79 3.78 -6.08
C LEU A 131 3.21 4.25 -6.38
N TRP A 132 3.65 5.34 -5.74
CA TRP A 132 5.00 5.86 -5.88
C TRP A 132 6.06 4.85 -5.44
N SER A 133 5.87 4.23 -4.28
CA SER A 133 6.76 3.20 -3.75
C SER A 133 6.82 1.96 -4.65
N LEU A 134 5.68 1.55 -5.22
CA LEU A 134 5.58 0.42 -6.17
C LEU A 134 6.36 0.71 -7.45
N VAL A 135 6.25 1.93 -8.00
CA VAL A 135 7.04 2.40 -9.15
C VAL A 135 8.54 2.41 -8.85
N LEU A 136 8.95 2.85 -7.65
CA LEU A 136 10.35 2.78 -7.23
C LEU A 136 10.87 1.34 -7.10
N ALA A 137 10.04 0.41 -6.61
CA ALA A 137 10.40 -1.00 -6.44
C ALA A 137 10.38 -1.80 -7.76
N ARG A 138 9.54 -1.41 -8.72
CA ARG A 138 9.40 -2.02 -10.04
C ARG A 138 9.43 -0.96 -11.16
N PRO A 139 10.60 -0.37 -11.48
CA PRO A 139 10.68 0.70 -12.50
C PRO A 139 10.16 0.29 -13.88
N ARG A 140 10.29 -1.00 -14.23
CA ARG A 140 9.84 -1.58 -15.51
C ARG A 140 8.37 -2.00 -15.56
N LEU A 141 7.59 -1.71 -14.52
CA LEU A 141 6.19 -2.16 -14.38
C LEU A 141 5.31 -1.74 -15.58
N LEU A 142 5.62 -0.58 -16.17
CA LEU A 142 4.79 0.11 -17.15
C LEU A 142 5.31 -0.01 -18.60
N ASP A 143 6.52 -0.55 -18.81
CA ASP A 143 7.24 -0.55 -20.09
C ASP A 143 6.40 -1.18 -21.22
N SER A 144 5.76 -2.31 -20.94
CA SER A 144 4.94 -3.06 -21.91
C SER A 144 3.43 -2.88 -21.73
N ARG A 145 2.97 -1.81 -21.04
CA ARG A 145 1.55 -1.65 -20.64
C ARG A 145 0.93 -0.31 -21.08
N PRO A 146 0.79 -0.02 -22.39
CA PRO A 146 0.33 1.28 -22.88
C PRO A 146 -1.08 1.67 -22.39
N ALA A 147 -2.02 0.72 -22.31
CA ALA A 147 -3.37 0.98 -21.80
C ALA A 147 -3.36 1.38 -20.30
N LEU A 148 -2.52 0.72 -19.50
CA LEU A 148 -2.36 1.04 -18.09
C LEU A 148 -1.70 2.42 -17.88
N ARG A 149 -0.72 2.78 -18.73
CA ARG A 149 -0.12 4.12 -18.74
C ARG A 149 -1.15 5.21 -19.03
N ALA A 150 -2.01 5.01 -20.04
CA ALA A 150 -3.07 5.95 -20.39
C ALA A 150 -4.07 6.16 -19.24
N LEU A 151 -4.59 5.05 -18.67
CA LEU A 151 -5.49 5.08 -17.52
C LEU A 151 -4.87 5.76 -16.30
N ALA A 152 -3.58 5.50 -16.05
CA ALA A 152 -2.85 6.13 -14.96
C ALA A 152 -2.70 7.64 -15.17
N SER A 153 -2.27 8.08 -16.35
CA SER A 153 -2.16 9.50 -16.69
C SER A 153 -3.48 10.26 -16.55
N GLU A 154 -4.61 9.66 -16.97
CA GLU A 154 -5.95 10.21 -16.77
C GLU A 154 -6.30 10.34 -15.28
N LYS A 155 -6.18 9.24 -14.50
CA LYS A 155 -6.54 9.23 -13.07
C LYS A 155 -5.67 10.14 -12.22
N LEU A 156 -4.36 10.17 -12.45
CA LEU A 156 -3.45 11.10 -11.76
C LEU A 156 -3.82 12.55 -12.10
N GLY A 157 -4.18 12.84 -13.35
CA GLY A 157 -4.64 14.16 -13.78
C GLY A 157 -5.98 14.59 -13.19
N GLU A 158 -6.87 13.66 -12.80
CA GLU A 158 -8.07 13.96 -12.01
C GLU A 158 -7.74 14.27 -10.54
N VAL A 159 -6.84 13.48 -9.94
CA VAL A 159 -6.45 13.59 -8.54
C VAL A 159 -5.66 14.87 -8.26
N ASP A 160 -4.76 15.28 -9.17
CA ASP A 160 -3.93 16.48 -9.04
C ASP A 160 -4.73 17.79 -8.99
N ARG A 161 -5.97 17.78 -9.50
CA ARG A 161 -6.91 18.91 -9.43
C ARG A 161 -7.57 19.07 -8.06
N GLY A 162 -7.42 18.10 -7.16
CA GLY A 162 -7.91 18.16 -5.79
C GLY A 162 -7.03 18.99 -4.87
N ASP A 163 -7.57 19.38 -3.71
CA ASP A 163 -6.73 19.92 -2.64
C ASP A 163 -5.95 18.77 -1.99
N LEU A 164 -4.65 18.74 -2.26
CA LEU A 164 -3.73 17.70 -1.80
C LEU A 164 -2.59 18.32 -1.00
N PRO A 165 -2.13 17.64 0.08
CA PRO A 165 -0.88 17.99 0.74
C PRO A 165 0.29 18.05 -0.26
N ALA A 166 1.22 18.98 -0.03
CA ALA A 166 2.33 19.24 -0.95
C ALA A 166 3.19 17.99 -1.24
N ARG A 167 3.37 17.11 -0.24
CA ARG A 167 4.07 15.82 -0.39
C ARG A 167 3.32 14.86 -1.30
N THR A 168 2.02 14.68 -1.08
CA THR A 168 1.16 13.82 -1.91
C THR A 168 1.20 14.26 -3.37
N ARG A 169 1.20 15.57 -3.63
CA ARG A 169 1.38 16.15 -4.97
C ARG A 169 2.76 15.82 -5.58
N GLN A 170 3.83 15.86 -4.79
CA GLN A 170 5.19 15.49 -5.23
C GLN A 170 5.32 13.99 -5.58
N GLU A 171 4.70 13.11 -4.79
CA GLU A 171 4.64 11.67 -5.05
C GLU A 171 3.81 11.37 -6.31
N LEU A 172 2.64 12.02 -6.45
CA LEU A 172 1.78 11.95 -7.64
C LEU A 172 2.54 12.38 -8.91
N ALA A 173 3.26 13.50 -8.85
CA ALA A 173 4.12 13.99 -9.92
C ALA A 173 5.27 13.03 -10.25
N SER A 174 5.82 12.33 -9.25
CA SER A 174 6.87 11.32 -9.43
C SER A 174 6.34 10.07 -10.15
N VAL A 175 5.12 9.62 -9.83
CA VAL A 175 4.42 8.55 -10.59
C VAL A 175 4.16 9.02 -12.02
N GLY A 176 3.65 10.24 -12.21
CA GLY A 176 3.42 10.84 -13.54
C GLY A 176 4.69 11.06 -14.36
N TYR A 177 5.85 11.21 -13.72
CA TYR A 177 7.15 11.21 -14.40
C TYR A 177 7.54 9.81 -14.87
N ALA A 178 7.40 8.80 -14.00
CA ALA A 178 7.73 7.41 -14.35
C ALA A 178 6.86 6.84 -15.49
N ILE A 179 5.56 7.20 -15.53
CA ILE A 179 4.68 6.84 -16.65
C ILE A 179 5.22 7.39 -17.97
N ARG A 180 5.56 8.69 -18.01
CA ARG A 180 6.16 9.35 -19.19
C ARG A 180 7.56 8.83 -19.55
N LEU A 181 8.31 8.32 -18.57
CA LEU A 181 9.60 7.68 -18.84
C LEU A 181 9.42 6.31 -19.52
N ALA A 182 8.40 5.54 -19.12
CA ALA A 182 8.07 4.25 -19.72
C ALA A 182 7.40 4.35 -21.11
N GLU A 183 7.00 5.55 -21.54
CA GLU A 183 6.48 5.81 -22.91
C GLU A 183 7.58 5.88 -24.00
N ARG A 184 8.86 5.80 -23.60
CA ARG A 184 10.04 5.88 -24.49
C ARG A 184 10.55 4.50 -24.93
#